data_AF-A0A9E0CV56-F1
#
_entry.id   AF-A0A9E0CV56-F1
#
_cell.length_a   1.000
_cell.length_b   1.000
_cell.length_c   1.000
_cell.angle_alpha   90.00
_cell.angle_beta   90.00
_cell.angle_gamma   90.00
#
_symmetry.space_group_name_H-M   'P 1'
#
loop_
_entity.id
_entity.type
_entity.pdbx_description
1 polymer ?
#
loop_
_entity_poly.entity_id
_entity_poly.type
_entity_poly.pdbx_seq_one_letter_code
_entity_poly.pdbx_strand_id
1 'polypeptide(L)'
;MSIDFEPDALREKYQSERDKRVRADANEQYVEMKGQFAHYLDDPYVAVQERPALHDEVEVAIIGGGFGGLLVGARLREAGIEDLRLIEKGGDFGGTWYWNRYPGAACDVESYVYLPLLEEVGYVPRKKYAPAPEILEHSRNIARHFRLYDNACLSTEVTDLTWDDTERRWVISTNRGDRMRARFVVMANGPLHRPKLPGIPGVESFQGHSFHTSRWDYDYTGGDSTGGLDGLRDKVVGIIGTGATAVQCVPHLGAAAKELYVFQRTPSSIDVRDDRPTDPEWEAQLQPGWQKRRMDNFNNLVSGIPESEDLVHDGWTDIIGNLLIRLRQGEGGDMSPEGIGRVMELADFDKMEQIRARVDQIVQDPVMAEALKPWYRQFCKRPCFHDDYLPTFNRPNVTVVDTDGRGVERITEHSVWANGVEYPVDCLIYATGFEVGTDYARRAGYEVHGRDGVTLTEKWADGVSTFHGFHSRGFPNCFIVSIVQSGFSVNFP
;
A
#
# COMPACT_ATOMS: atom_id res chain seq x y z
N MET A 1 -7.64 36.76 11.04
CA MET A 1 -7.91 36.60 9.61
C MET A 1 -9.30 36.01 9.44
N SER A 2 -9.98 36.34 8.34
CA SER A 2 -11.25 35.71 7.95
C SER A 2 -10.94 34.26 7.59
N ILE A 3 -11.52 33.32 8.33
CA ILE A 3 -11.52 31.92 7.94
C ILE A 3 -12.79 31.76 7.11
N ASP A 4 -12.69 31.26 5.87
CA ASP A 4 -13.83 31.18 4.94
C ASP A 4 -14.76 29.98 5.22
N PHE A 5 -14.58 29.33 6.38
CA PHE A 5 -15.37 28.19 6.84
C PHE A 5 -15.70 28.30 8.33
N GLU A 6 -16.78 27.64 8.74
CA GLU A 6 -17.26 27.56 10.13
C GLU A 6 -16.73 26.27 10.80
N PRO A 7 -15.74 26.34 11.71
CA PRO A 7 -15.08 25.15 12.24
C PRO A 7 -16.02 24.19 13.00
N ASP A 8 -17.03 24.71 13.69
CA ASP A 8 -18.00 23.88 14.42
C ASP A 8 -18.89 23.08 13.46
N ALA A 9 -19.35 23.71 12.38
CA ALA A 9 -20.13 23.03 11.35
C ALA A 9 -19.30 21.93 10.66
N LEU A 10 -18.01 22.16 10.40
CA LEU A 10 -17.11 21.14 9.86
C LEU A 10 -16.92 19.96 10.81
N ARG A 11 -16.79 20.22 12.13
CA ARG A 11 -16.71 19.15 13.13
C ARG A 11 -17.98 18.29 13.14
N GLU A 12 -19.15 18.91 13.12
CA GLU A 12 -20.44 18.20 13.07
C GLU A 12 -20.58 17.38 11.78
N LYS A 13 -20.22 17.96 10.63
CA LYS A 13 -20.21 17.25 9.35
C LYS A 13 -19.25 16.05 9.37
N TYR A 14 -18.03 16.21 9.88
CA TYR A 14 -17.07 15.10 9.98
C TYR A 14 -17.56 14.01 10.94
N GLN A 15 -18.21 14.37 12.05
CA GLN A 15 -18.80 13.42 12.99
C GLN A 15 -19.95 12.64 12.36
N SER A 16 -20.90 13.32 11.72
CA SER A 16 -22.02 12.65 11.04
C SER A 16 -21.55 11.68 9.94
N GLU A 17 -20.56 12.07 9.14
CA GLU A 17 -20.01 11.21 8.08
C GLU A 17 -19.24 10.01 8.63
N ARG A 18 -18.56 10.17 9.78
CA ARG A 18 -17.99 9.04 10.52
C ARG A 18 -19.08 8.09 11.00
N ASP A 19 -20.15 8.63 11.59
CA ASP A 19 -21.19 7.84 12.26
C ASP A 19 -21.98 6.96 11.29
N LYS A 20 -22.12 7.37 10.02
CA LYS A 20 -22.67 6.52 8.93
C LYS A 20 -21.94 5.19 8.74
N ARG A 21 -20.66 5.10 9.13
CA ARG A 21 -19.74 3.98 8.82
C ARG A 21 -19.09 3.34 10.04
N VAL A 22 -19.50 3.71 11.25
CA VAL A 22 -19.12 2.98 12.47
C VAL A 22 -19.78 1.60 12.44
N ARG A 23 -19.00 0.53 12.58
CA ARG A 23 -19.53 -0.84 12.61
C ARG A 23 -18.89 -1.64 13.73
N ALA A 24 -19.72 -2.45 14.41
CA ALA A 24 -19.32 -3.18 15.62
C ALA A 24 -18.46 -4.42 15.33
N ASP A 25 -18.61 -5.01 14.15
CA ASP A 25 -17.88 -6.17 13.64
C ASP A 25 -16.47 -5.84 13.11
N ALA A 26 -16.06 -4.56 13.09
CA ALA A 26 -14.68 -4.11 12.87
C ALA A 26 -13.89 -4.91 11.79
N ASN A 27 -12.83 -5.64 12.14
CA ASN A 27 -12.03 -6.43 11.19
C ASN A 27 -12.73 -7.72 10.71
N GLU A 28 -13.73 -8.21 11.45
CA GLU A 28 -14.52 -9.40 11.09
C GLU A 28 -15.42 -9.16 9.87
N GLN A 29 -15.52 -7.90 9.41
CA GLN A 29 -16.22 -7.53 8.19
C GLN A 29 -15.58 -8.01 6.89
N TYR A 30 -14.33 -8.45 6.95
CA TYR A 30 -13.58 -8.88 5.79
C TYR A 30 -13.43 -10.40 5.83
N VAL A 31 -13.50 -11.02 4.64
CA VAL A 31 -13.34 -12.45 4.48
C VAL A 31 -11.88 -12.74 4.16
N GLU A 32 -11.33 -13.74 4.83
CA GLU A 32 -10.02 -14.27 4.49
C GLU A 32 -10.10 -15.02 3.15
N MET A 33 -9.12 -14.83 2.27
CA MET A 33 -9.07 -15.49 0.97
C MET A 33 -8.66 -16.97 1.10
N LYS A 34 -9.56 -17.79 1.65
CA LYS A 34 -9.41 -19.24 1.82
C LYS A 34 -10.55 -19.99 1.15
N GLY A 35 -10.38 -21.31 0.99
CA GLY A 35 -11.39 -22.18 0.37
C GLY A 35 -11.71 -21.73 -1.06
N GLN A 36 -12.98 -21.44 -1.35
CA GLN A 36 -13.41 -20.99 -2.67
C GLN A 36 -12.77 -19.67 -3.14
N PHE A 37 -12.28 -18.83 -2.21
CA PHE A 37 -11.62 -17.56 -2.52
C PHE A 37 -10.10 -17.66 -2.63
N ALA A 38 -9.52 -18.86 -2.46
CA ALA A 38 -8.07 -19.04 -2.48
C ALA A 38 -7.44 -18.63 -3.83
N HIS A 39 -8.18 -18.75 -4.93
CA HIS A 39 -7.73 -18.37 -6.27
C HIS A 39 -7.34 -16.89 -6.39
N TYR A 40 -7.87 -15.99 -5.55
CA TYR A 40 -7.44 -14.59 -5.52
C TYR A 40 -6.04 -14.38 -4.92
N LEU A 41 -5.39 -15.43 -4.41
CA LEU A 41 -4.02 -15.38 -3.92
C LEU A 41 -3.00 -15.89 -4.95
N ASP A 42 -3.46 -16.63 -5.97
CA ASP A 42 -2.63 -17.22 -7.02
C ASP A 42 -1.76 -16.17 -7.71
N ASP A 43 -0.64 -16.61 -8.30
CA ASP A 43 0.25 -15.74 -9.05
C ASP A 43 -0.11 -15.75 -10.54
N PRO A 44 -0.76 -14.70 -11.08
CA PRO A 44 -1.16 -14.69 -12.48
C PRO A 44 0.00 -14.39 -13.43
N TYR A 45 1.19 -14.01 -12.91
CA TYR A 45 2.24 -13.47 -13.77
C TYR A 45 3.28 -14.52 -14.20
N VAL A 46 3.38 -15.63 -13.48
CA VAL A 46 4.40 -16.66 -13.72
C VAL A 46 3.88 -18.04 -13.37
N ALA A 47 4.25 -19.03 -14.18
CA ALA A 47 4.05 -20.42 -13.82
C ALA A 47 5.09 -20.85 -12.78
N VAL A 48 4.65 -21.56 -11.75
CA VAL A 48 5.53 -22.13 -10.74
C VAL A 48 6.41 -23.22 -11.36
N GLN A 49 7.72 -23.11 -11.16
CA GLN A 49 8.67 -24.13 -11.62
C GLN A 49 8.89 -25.21 -10.55
N GLU A 50 8.82 -26.46 -10.95
CA GLU A 50 9.09 -27.61 -10.07
C GLU A 50 10.58 -27.70 -9.70
N ARG A 51 10.83 -27.97 -8.41
CA ARG A 51 12.17 -28.20 -7.86
C ARG A 51 12.11 -29.21 -6.71
N PRO A 52 13.19 -29.94 -6.41
CA PRO A 52 13.27 -30.75 -5.20
C PRO A 52 13.09 -29.91 -3.92
N ALA A 53 12.56 -30.56 -2.89
CA ALA A 53 12.53 -29.99 -1.55
C ALA A 53 13.95 -29.76 -1.03
N LEU A 54 14.16 -28.63 -0.35
CA LEU A 54 15.44 -28.21 0.18
C LEU A 54 15.51 -28.50 1.68
N HIS A 55 16.65 -29.04 2.10
CA HIS A 55 16.94 -29.45 3.48
C HIS A 55 18.33 -28.96 3.95
N ASP A 56 18.89 -28.01 3.21
CA ASP A 56 20.21 -27.40 3.45
C ASP A 56 20.19 -26.39 4.61
N GLU A 57 21.37 -25.92 4.97
CA GLU A 57 21.59 -24.91 6.00
C GLU A 57 22.27 -23.67 5.40
N VAL A 58 21.87 -22.49 5.86
CA VAL A 58 22.50 -21.20 5.53
C VAL A 58 22.79 -20.37 6.79
N GLU A 59 23.71 -19.41 6.70
CA GLU A 59 23.95 -18.46 7.80
C GLU A 59 22.73 -17.56 8.03
N VAL A 60 22.15 -16.96 6.98
CA VAL A 60 21.00 -16.06 7.09
C VAL A 60 19.91 -16.40 6.09
N ALA A 61 18.68 -16.60 6.57
CA ALA A 61 17.49 -16.65 5.72
C ALA A 61 16.68 -15.35 5.82
N ILE A 62 16.30 -14.79 4.68
CA ILE A 62 15.51 -13.57 4.56
C ILE A 62 14.17 -13.95 3.93
N ILE A 63 13.07 -13.67 4.64
CA ILE A 63 11.71 -14.00 4.21
C ILE A 63 11.06 -12.73 3.66
N GLY A 64 10.80 -12.70 2.35
CA GLY A 64 10.30 -11.56 1.61
C GLY A 64 11.35 -11.01 0.63
N GLY A 65 10.96 -10.89 -0.63
CA GLY A 65 11.72 -10.34 -1.76
C GLY A 65 11.28 -8.94 -2.16
N GLY A 66 10.56 -8.22 -1.29
CA GLY A 66 10.27 -6.79 -1.44
C GLY A 66 11.44 -5.90 -1.00
N PHE A 67 11.25 -4.58 -0.98
CA PHE A 67 12.31 -3.63 -0.62
C PHE A 67 12.93 -3.87 0.76
N GLY A 68 12.17 -4.30 1.75
CA GLY A 68 12.73 -4.68 3.06
C GLY A 68 13.75 -5.81 2.95
N GLY A 69 13.42 -6.89 2.23
CA GLY A 69 14.34 -8.02 2.03
C GLY A 69 15.51 -7.70 1.12
N LEU A 70 15.28 -6.88 0.08
CA LEU A 70 16.33 -6.39 -0.82
C LEU A 70 17.34 -5.50 -0.07
N LEU A 71 16.87 -4.57 0.76
CA LEU A 71 17.73 -3.73 1.60
C LEU A 71 18.55 -4.58 2.58
N VAL A 72 17.92 -5.52 3.28
CA VAL A 72 18.63 -6.43 4.20
C VAL A 72 19.68 -7.24 3.45
N GLY A 73 19.31 -7.87 2.33
CA GLY A 73 20.23 -8.65 1.52
C GLY A 73 21.41 -7.84 1.00
N ALA A 74 21.15 -6.64 0.48
CA ALA A 74 22.19 -5.72 0.01
C ALA A 74 23.17 -5.34 1.13
N ARG A 75 22.66 -4.91 2.29
CA ARG A 75 23.51 -4.52 3.43
C ARG A 75 24.29 -5.70 4.03
N LEU A 76 23.75 -6.91 4.01
CA LEU A 76 24.49 -8.11 4.43
C LEU A 76 25.63 -8.45 3.46
N ARG A 77 25.39 -8.33 2.15
CA ARG A 77 26.44 -8.52 1.12
C ARG A 77 27.55 -7.50 1.26
N GLU A 78 27.22 -6.22 1.46
CA GLU A 78 28.20 -5.16 1.72
C GLU A 78 29.00 -5.41 3.00
N ALA A 79 28.37 -5.99 4.03
CA ALA A 79 29.02 -6.39 5.27
C ALA A 79 29.89 -7.67 5.12
N GLY A 80 29.97 -8.27 3.93
CA GLY A 80 30.75 -9.47 3.66
C GLY A 80 30.09 -10.79 4.08
N ILE A 81 28.78 -10.79 4.34
CA ILE A 81 28.01 -12.01 4.63
C ILE A 81 27.51 -12.58 3.31
N GLU A 82 28.05 -13.73 2.92
CA GLU A 82 27.84 -14.31 1.60
C GLU A 82 26.80 -15.46 1.57
N ASP A 83 26.60 -16.14 2.69
CA ASP A 83 25.71 -17.30 2.78
C ASP A 83 24.29 -16.88 3.17
N LEU A 84 23.55 -16.42 2.15
CA LEU A 84 22.19 -15.88 2.28
C LEU A 84 21.19 -16.75 1.52
N ARG A 85 20.00 -16.99 2.07
CA ARG A 85 18.83 -17.55 1.37
C ARG A 85 17.71 -16.51 1.36
N LEU A 86 17.23 -16.12 0.19
CA LEU A 86 16.04 -15.28 0.06
C LEU A 86 14.84 -16.17 -0.27
N ILE A 87 13.72 -16.00 0.42
CA ILE A 87 12.50 -16.79 0.21
C ILE A 87 11.36 -15.82 -0.11
N GLU A 88 10.79 -15.90 -1.32
CA GLU A 88 9.73 -15.01 -1.79
C GLU A 88 8.57 -15.82 -2.37
N LYS A 89 7.35 -15.44 -1.98
CA LYS A 89 6.12 -16.09 -2.43
C LYS A 89 5.80 -15.81 -3.91
N GLY A 90 6.16 -14.63 -4.41
CA GLY A 90 6.07 -14.27 -5.82
C GLY A 90 7.15 -14.97 -6.63
N GLY A 91 6.93 -15.15 -7.93
CA GLY A 91 7.96 -15.74 -8.79
C GLY A 91 9.08 -14.79 -9.21
N ASP A 92 9.18 -13.59 -8.62
CA ASP A 92 10.32 -12.69 -8.79
C ASP A 92 10.43 -11.69 -7.61
N PHE A 93 11.54 -10.97 -7.52
CA PHE A 93 11.71 -9.87 -6.56
C PHE A 93 10.79 -8.68 -6.87
N GLY A 94 10.54 -7.86 -5.84
CA GLY A 94 9.78 -6.61 -5.93
C GLY A 94 8.67 -6.48 -4.90
N GLY A 95 8.23 -7.59 -4.28
CA GLY A 95 7.20 -7.58 -3.24
C GLY A 95 5.95 -6.86 -3.71
N THR A 96 5.60 -5.73 -3.08
CA THR A 96 4.48 -4.86 -3.50
C THR A 96 4.46 -4.61 -5.01
N TRP A 97 5.62 -4.30 -5.61
CA TRP A 97 5.76 -3.92 -7.02
C TRP A 97 5.82 -5.14 -7.96
N TYR A 98 6.08 -6.33 -7.42
CA TYR A 98 5.85 -7.58 -8.14
C TYR A 98 4.36 -7.88 -8.25
N TRP A 99 3.62 -7.74 -7.15
CA TRP A 99 2.21 -8.15 -7.08
C TRP A 99 1.25 -7.13 -7.70
N ASN A 100 1.43 -5.85 -7.40
CA ASN A 100 0.52 -4.78 -7.84
C ASN A 100 0.93 -4.25 -9.20
N ARG A 101 0.43 -4.90 -10.25
CA ARG A 101 0.68 -4.52 -11.65
C ARG A 101 -0.55 -3.94 -12.35
N TYR A 102 -1.58 -3.54 -11.59
CA TYR A 102 -2.79 -2.93 -12.14
C TYR A 102 -2.48 -1.68 -12.99
N PRO A 103 -3.34 -1.32 -13.96
CA PRO A 103 -3.10 -0.18 -14.84
C PRO A 103 -3.04 1.13 -14.05
N GLY A 104 -1.98 1.90 -14.29
CA GLY A 104 -1.72 3.17 -13.58
C GLY A 104 -1.00 3.03 -12.24
N ALA A 105 -0.65 1.81 -11.81
CA ALA A 105 0.09 1.58 -10.58
C ALA A 105 1.39 2.40 -10.55
N ALA A 106 1.59 3.19 -9.49
CA ALA A 106 2.78 4.03 -9.31
C ALA A 106 2.99 4.38 -7.83
N CYS A 107 4.23 4.71 -7.44
CA CYS A 107 4.51 5.22 -6.08
C CYS A 107 3.82 6.56 -5.84
N ASP A 108 3.39 6.83 -4.62
CA ASP A 108 2.73 8.09 -4.24
C ASP A 108 3.68 9.06 -3.49
N VAL A 109 4.89 8.59 -3.20
CA VAL A 109 6.02 9.39 -2.70
C VAL A 109 6.99 9.58 -3.86
N GLU A 110 7.69 10.71 -3.90
CA GLU A 110 8.66 11.00 -4.94
C GLU A 110 9.68 9.85 -5.09
N SER A 111 9.89 9.41 -6.33
CA SER A 111 10.70 8.25 -6.69
C SER A 111 12.15 8.38 -6.18
N TYR A 112 12.68 9.60 -6.16
CA TYR A 112 14.04 9.92 -5.73
C TYR A 112 14.30 9.65 -4.23
N VAL A 113 13.23 9.64 -3.42
CA VAL A 113 13.32 9.33 -1.98
C VAL A 113 12.69 7.97 -1.65
N TYR A 114 11.81 7.45 -2.50
CA TYR A 114 11.08 6.20 -2.28
C TYR A 114 11.85 4.96 -2.75
N LEU A 115 12.48 4.99 -3.94
CA LEU A 115 13.23 3.85 -4.45
C LEU A 115 14.53 3.69 -3.64
N PRO A 116 14.81 2.52 -3.04
CA PRO A 116 16.03 2.35 -2.26
C PRO A 116 17.26 2.18 -3.16
N LEU A 117 18.44 2.49 -2.64
CA LEU A 117 19.73 2.14 -3.25
C LEU A 117 19.95 2.75 -4.67
N LEU A 118 19.46 3.96 -4.91
CA LEU A 118 19.58 4.61 -6.23
C LEU A 118 21.05 4.91 -6.55
N GLU A 119 21.80 5.44 -5.57
CA GLU A 119 23.21 5.73 -5.73
C GLU A 119 24.06 4.47 -5.91
N GLU A 120 23.79 3.44 -5.09
CA GLU A 120 24.55 2.18 -5.11
C GLU A 120 24.35 1.42 -6.43
N VAL A 121 23.14 1.42 -6.98
CA VAL A 121 22.83 0.77 -8.26
C VAL A 121 23.19 1.67 -9.46
N GLY A 122 23.42 2.96 -9.24
CA GLY A 122 23.70 3.94 -10.30
C GLY A 122 22.48 4.22 -11.16
N TYR A 123 21.30 4.31 -10.54
CA TYR A 123 20.03 4.54 -11.22
C TYR A 123 19.39 5.86 -10.79
N VAL A 124 18.90 6.64 -11.75
CA VAL A 124 18.05 7.81 -11.49
C VAL A 124 16.67 7.50 -12.10
N PRO A 125 15.58 7.57 -11.31
CA PRO A 125 14.23 7.37 -11.81
C PRO A 125 13.90 8.34 -12.95
N ARG A 126 13.01 7.95 -13.86
CA ARG A 126 12.69 8.73 -15.08
C ARG A 126 11.65 9.82 -14.86
N LYS A 127 10.90 9.74 -13.76
CA LYS A 127 9.82 10.65 -13.41
C LYS A 127 9.82 10.91 -11.91
N LYS A 128 9.20 12.03 -11.52
CA LYS A 128 8.95 12.39 -10.11
C LYS A 128 8.22 11.27 -9.38
N TYR A 129 7.24 10.63 -10.01
CA TYR A 129 6.61 9.43 -9.46
C TYR A 129 6.77 8.24 -10.40
N ALA A 130 7.52 7.23 -9.97
CA ALA A 130 7.85 6.08 -10.80
C ALA A 130 6.62 5.17 -11.00
N PRO A 131 6.33 4.73 -12.24
CA PRO A 131 5.30 3.72 -12.49
C PRO A 131 5.78 2.33 -12.04
N ALA A 132 4.84 1.45 -11.66
CA ALA A 132 5.14 0.13 -11.10
C ALA A 132 6.13 -0.71 -11.93
N PRO A 133 6.09 -0.73 -13.29
CA PRO A 133 7.10 -1.46 -14.08
C PRO A 133 8.53 -0.97 -13.87
N GLU A 134 8.73 0.34 -13.67
CA GLU A 134 10.04 0.93 -13.40
C GLU A 134 10.54 0.52 -12.00
N ILE A 135 9.64 0.52 -11.02
CA ILE A 135 9.97 0.14 -9.65
C ILE A 135 10.27 -1.37 -9.55
N LEU A 136 9.52 -2.19 -10.29
CA LEU A 136 9.78 -3.62 -10.40
C LEU A 136 11.15 -3.89 -11.06
N GLU A 137 11.48 -3.19 -12.16
CA GLU A 137 12.79 -3.34 -12.77
C GLU A 137 13.91 -2.85 -11.86
N HIS A 138 13.71 -1.77 -11.10
CA HIS A 138 14.66 -1.33 -10.09
C HIS A 138 14.88 -2.37 -8.99
N SER A 139 13.82 -3.05 -8.56
CA SER A 139 13.91 -4.17 -7.60
C SER A 139 14.79 -5.30 -8.14
N ARG A 140 14.66 -5.61 -9.44
CA ARG A 140 15.53 -6.59 -10.12
C ARG A 140 16.96 -6.10 -10.25
N ASN A 141 17.16 -4.81 -10.53
CA ASN A 141 18.49 -4.21 -10.61
C ASN A 141 19.23 -4.31 -9.27
N ILE A 142 18.56 -4.03 -8.15
CA ILE A 142 19.11 -4.25 -6.80
C ILE A 142 19.48 -5.74 -6.63
N ALA A 143 18.54 -6.65 -6.91
CA ALA A 143 18.79 -8.08 -6.74
C ALA A 143 19.95 -8.59 -7.60
N ARG A 144 20.14 -8.08 -8.82
CA ARG A 144 21.30 -8.40 -9.67
C ARG A 144 22.59 -7.78 -9.13
N HIS A 145 22.58 -6.50 -8.80
CA HIS A 145 23.75 -5.76 -8.33
C HIS A 145 24.36 -6.42 -7.09
N PHE A 146 23.52 -6.82 -6.12
CA PHE A 146 23.95 -7.43 -4.87
C PHE A 146 23.96 -8.97 -4.91
N ARG A 147 23.82 -9.61 -6.08
CA ARG A 147 23.85 -11.07 -6.24
C ARG A 147 22.85 -11.79 -5.31
N LEU A 148 21.63 -11.26 -5.23
CA LEU A 148 20.57 -11.81 -4.38
C LEU A 148 19.81 -12.96 -5.06
N TYR A 149 19.93 -13.11 -6.39
CA TYR A 149 19.37 -14.25 -7.11
C TYR A 149 20.13 -15.56 -6.86
N ASP A 150 21.42 -15.50 -6.53
CA ASP A 150 22.33 -16.67 -6.47
C ASP A 150 21.78 -17.82 -5.61
N ASN A 151 21.01 -17.49 -4.58
CA ASN A 151 20.43 -18.47 -3.67
C ASN A 151 19.00 -18.08 -3.25
N ALA A 152 18.19 -17.63 -4.21
CA ALA A 152 16.79 -17.28 -4.01
C ALA A 152 15.85 -18.47 -4.24
N CYS A 153 14.85 -18.61 -3.37
CA CYS A 153 13.70 -19.49 -3.52
C CYS A 153 12.46 -18.63 -3.84
N LEU A 154 12.24 -18.40 -5.12
CA LEU A 154 11.05 -17.72 -5.64
C LEU A 154 9.86 -18.70 -5.70
N SER A 155 8.64 -18.18 -5.86
CA SER A 155 7.40 -18.97 -5.84
C SER A 155 7.31 -19.92 -4.63
N THR A 156 7.83 -19.50 -3.48
CA THR A 156 7.97 -20.31 -2.27
C THR A 156 7.42 -19.54 -1.07
N GLU A 157 6.35 -20.03 -0.46
CA GLU A 157 5.75 -19.45 0.74
C GLU A 157 6.23 -20.20 1.98
N VAL A 158 6.73 -19.46 2.98
CA VAL A 158 7.04 -20.02 4.31
C VAL A 158 5.74 -20.34 5.03
N THR A 159 5.64 -21.54 5.59
CA THR A 159 4.44 -22.04 6.29
C THR A 159 4.67 -22.24 7.78
N ASP A 160 5.92 -22.39 8.22
CA ASP A 160 6.28 -22.53 9.64
C ASP A 160 7.73 -22.07 9.87
N LEU A 161 7.98 -21.47 11.03
CA LEU A 161 9.31 -21.05 11.47
C LEU A 161 9.54 -21.44 12.93
N THR A 162 10.40 -22.44 13.17
CA THR A 162 10.59 -23.02 14.52
C THR A 162 12.05 -22.96 14.96
N TRP A 163 12.31 -22.44 16.17
CA TRP A 163 13.63 -22.47 16.80
C TRP A 163 13.91 -23.84 17.41
N ASP A 164 15.05 -24.44 17.03
CA ASP A 164 15.57 -25.65 17.65
C ASP A 164 16.59 -25.28 18.74
N ASP A 165 16.26 -25.53 20.01
CA ASP A 165 17.13 -25.24 21.15
C ASP A 165 18.40 -26.12 21.22
N THR A 166 18.35 -27.32 20.63
CA THR A 166 19.47 -28.27 20.61
C THR A 166 20.47 -27.89 19.53
N GLU A 167 19.99 -27.69 18.30
CA GLU A 167 20.82 -27.34 17.14
C GLU A 167 21.18 -25.85 17.11
N ARG A 168 20.45 -25.01 17.86
CA ARG A 168 20.54 -23.54 17.84
C ARG A 168 20.42 -22.99 16.42
N ARG A 169 19.37 -23.45 15.74
CA ARG A 169 19.01 -23.09 14.37
C ARG A 169 17.51 -22.86 14.27
N TRP A 170 17.14 -22.00 13.35
CA TRP A 170 15.78 -21.91 12.85
C TRP A 170 15.55 -23.01 11.83
N VAL A 171 14.44 -23.72 11.94
CA VAL A 171 13.91 -24.65 10.96
C VAL A 171 12.80 -23.92 10.20
N ILE A 172 12.90 -23.90 8.88
CA ILE A 172 12.02 -23.15 7.99
C ILE A 172 11.28 -24.14 7.10
N SER A 173 9.96 -24.21 7.25
CA SER A 173 9.10 -25.06 6.40
C SER A 173 8.39 -24.22 5.35
N THR A 174 8.17 -24.79 4.16
CA THR A 174 7.50 -24.08 3.04
C THR A 174 6.40 -24.90 2.40
N ASN A 175 5.58 -24.25 1.58
CA ASN A 175 4.57 -24.88 0.73
C ASN A 175 5.14 -25.77 -0.39
N ARG A 176 6.48 -25.85 -0.52
CA ARG A 176 7.19 -26.72 -1.47
C ARG A 176 7.79 -27.97 -0.81
N GLY A 177 7.46 -28.21 0.47
CA GLY A 177 7.98 -29.34 1.24
C GLY A 177 9.39 -29.14 1.77
N ASP A 178 9.92 -27.91 1.70
CA ASP A 178 11.24 -27.61 2.23
C ASP A 178 11.25 -27.73 3.76
N ARG A 179 12.43 -28.06 4.30
CA ARG A 179 12.75 -28.01 5.73
C ARG A 179 14.18 -27.53 5.89
N MET A 180 14.41 -26.28 5.50
CA MET A 180 15.73 -25.62 5.51
C MET A 180 16.12 -25.23 6.94
N ARG A 181 17.42 -24.99 7.16
CA ARG A 181 17.94 -24.47 8.43
C ARG A 181 18.63 -23.13 8.24
N ALA A 182 18.52 -22.25 9.23
CA ALA A 182 19.26 -21.00 9.24
C ALA A 182 19.76 -20.63 10.64
N ARG A 183 20.93 -20.02 10.74
CA ARG A 183 21.42 -19.47 12.02
C ARG A 183 20.68 -18.20 12.41
N PHE A 184 20.44 -17.33 11.44
CA PHE A 184 19.67 -16.10 11.59
C PHE A 184 18.50 -16.06 10.61
N VAL A 185 17.40 -15.46 11.03
CA VAL A 185 16.22 -15.26 10.18
C VAL A 185 15.78 -13.81 10.23
N VAL A 186 15.48 -13.24 9.06
CA VAL A 186 14.96 -11.88 8.92
C VAL A 186 13.59 -11.93 8.26
N MET A 187 12.57 -11.49 8.99
CA MET A 187 11.19 -11.44 8.54
C MET A 187 10.90 -10.07 7.92
N ALA A 188 10.88 -10.02 6.59
CA ALA A 188 10.61 -8.82 5.78
C ALA A 188 9.34 -8.99 4.93
N ASN A 189 8.27 -9.52 5.54
CA ASN A 189 7.01 -9.88 4.87
C ASN A 189 6.23 -8.69 4.28
N GLY A 190 6.51 -7.48 4.77
CA GLY A 190 5.81 -6.25 4.37
C GLY A 190 4.44 -6.08 5.05
N PRO A 191 3.93 -4.84 5.16
CA PRO A 191 2.70 -4.57 5.91
C PRO A 191 1.40 -4.80 5.13
N LEU A 192 1.45 -4.79 3.78
CA LEU A 192 0.27 -4.77 2.90
C LEU A 192 0.38 -5.83 1.78
N HIS A 193 0.50 -7.10 2.15
CA HIS A 193 0.74 -8.19 1.18
C HIS A 193 -0.36 -9.25 1.11
N ARG A 194 -1.34 -9.21 2.03
CA ARG A 194 -2.51 -10.10 2.07
C ARG A 194 -3.75 -9.33 1.62
N PRO A 195 -4.19 -9.51 0.36
CA PRO A 195 -5.40 -8.85 -0.11
C PRO A 195 -6.61 -9.35 0.67
N LYS A 196 -7.62 -8.50 0.85
CA LYS A 196 -8.83 -8.84 1.59
C LYS A 196 -10.07 -8.66 0.72
N LEU A 197 -11.01 -9.58 0.85
CA LEU A 197 -12.34 -9.41 0.27
C LEU A 197 -13.29 -8.81 1.30
N PRO A 198 -14.24 -7.98 0.88
CA PRO A 198 -15.30 -7.52 1.77
C PRO A 198 -16.27 -8.69 2.02
N GLY A 199 -16.72 -8.86 3.27
CA GLY A 199 -17.76 -9.83 3.66
C GLY A 199 -19.15 -9.42 3.22
N ILE A 200 -19.30 -9.20 1.91
CA ILE A 200 -20.57 -8.82 1.29
C ILE A 200 -21.42 -10.09 1.15
N PRO A 201 -22.68 -10.08 1.63
CA PRO A 201 -23.59 -11.20 1.41
C PRO A 201 -23.68 -11.60 -0.06
N GLY A 202 -23.49 -12.87 -0.38
CA GLY A 202 -23.60 -13.42 -1.73
C GLY A 202 -22.37 -13.20 -2.62
N VAL A 203 -21.25 -12.69 -2.08
CA VAL A 203 -19.97 -12.56 -2.81
C VAL A 203 -19.50 -13.90 -3.41
N GLU A 204 -19.80 -15.02 -2.75
CA GLU A 204 -19.54 -16.37 -3.20
C GLU A 204 -20.38 -16.83 -4.40
N SER A 205 -21.50 -16.16 -4.67
CA SER A 205 -22.45 -16.55 -5.70
C SER A 205 -22.20 -15.88 -7.05
N PHE A 206 -21.31 -14.88 -7.11
CA PHE A 206 -21.03 -14.14 -8.33
C PHE A 206 -20.46 -15.06 -9.41
N GLN A 207 -21.12 -15.10 -10.57
CA GLN A 207 -20.73 -15.94 -11.71
C GLN A 207 -20.04 -15.16 -12.83
N GLY A 208 -20.03 -13.83 -12.76
CA GLY A 208 -19.24 -12.99 -13.64
C GLY A 208 -17.74 -13.13 -13.37
N HIS A 209 -16.92 -12.56 -14.25
CA HIS A 209 -15.47 -12.59 -14.05
C HIS A 209 -15.08 -11.65 -12.90
N SER A 210 -14.16 -12.07 -12.02
CA SER A 210 -13.73 -11.21 -10.92
C SER A 210 -12.29 -11.46 -10.50
N PHE A 211 -11.63 -10.41 -10.03
CA PHE A 211 -10.25 -10.45 -9.54
C PHE A 211 -9.98 -9.30 -8.57
N HIS A 212 -8.93 -9.44 -7.76
CA HIS A 212 -8.44 -8.38 -6.89
C HIS A 212 -7.36 -7.58 -7.62
N THR A 213 -7.28 -6.26 -7.40
CA THR A 213 -6.33 -5.39 -8.11
C THR A 213 -4.85 -5.77 -7.90
N SER A 214 -4.53 -6.45 -6.80
CA SER A 214 -3.18 -6.99 -6.53
C SER A 214 -2.85 -8.28 -7.29
N ARG A 215 -3.78 -8.79 -8.11
CA ARG A 215 -3.71 -9.98 -8.97
C ARG A 215 -4.43 -9.65 -10.29
N TRP A 216 -3.93 -8.64 -10.99
CA TRP A 216 -4.63 -8.13 -12.15
C TRP A 216 -4.64 -9.16 -13.29
N ASP A 217 -5.82 -9.47 -13.82
CA ASP A 217 -5.99 -10.42 -14.92
C ASP A 217 -5.92 -9.71 -16.27
N TYR A 218 -4.72 -9.70 -16.86
CA TYR A 218 -4.48 -9.15 -18.19
C TYR A 218 -4.94 -10.07 -19.32
N ASP A 219 -5.13 -11.36 -19.07
CA ASP A 219 -5.69 -12.28 -20.07
C ASP A 219 -7.18 -11.95 -20.32
N TYR A 220 -7.91 -11.56 -19.27
CA TYR A 220 -9.29 -11.08 -19.37
C TYR A 220 -9.38 -9.62 -19.85
N THR A 221 -8.64 -8.72 -19.21
CA THR A 221 -8.78 -7.27 -19.47
C THR A 221 -8.09 -6.81 -20.76
N GLY A 222 -7.08 -7.54 -21.24
CA GLY A 222 -6.15 -7.09 -22.27
C GLY A 222 -5.26 -5.95 -21.79
N GLY A 223 -4.27 -5.58 -22.61
CA GLY A 223 -3.36 -4.48 -22.32
C GLY A 223 -2.30 -4.81 -21.27
N ASP A 224 -1.84 -3.80 -20.55
CA ASP A 224 -0.80 -3.92 -19.52
C ASP A 224 -0.93 -2.83 -18.42
N SER A 225 0.09 -2.69 -17.58
CA SER A 225 0.17 -1.70 -16.48
C SER A 225 0.06 -0.22 -16.92
N THR A 226 0.14 0.05 -18.21
CA THR A 226 -0.03 1.39 -18.81
C THR A 226 -1.44 1.64 -19.36
N GLY A 227 -2.29 0.62 -19.41
CA GLY A 227 -3.65 0.68 -19.94
C GLY A 227 -3.85 -0.21 -21.16
N GLY A 228 -4.65 0.25 -22.14
CA GLY A 228 -4.94 -0.53 -23.35
C GLY A 228 -5.83 -1.75 -23.09
N LEU A 229 -6.75 -1.63 -22.11
CA LEU A 229 -7.62 -2.71 -21.61
C LEU A 229 -8.74 -3.07 -22.60
N ASP A 230 -8.35 -3.44 -23.82
CA ASP A 230 -9.27 -3.61 -24.96
C ASP A 230 -10.30 -4.74 -24.77
N GLY A 231 -10.02 -5.69 -23.87
CA GLY A 231 -10.96 -6.75 -23.48
C GLY A 231 -12.19 -6.24 -22.72
N LEU A 232 -12.17 -4.98 -22.26
CA LEU A 232 -13.27 -4.36 -21.52
C LEU A 232 -14.24 -3.55 -22.39
N ARG A 233 -13.97 -3.36 -23.68
CA ARG A 233 -14.73 -2.45 -24.57
C ARG A 233 -16.22 -2.75 -24.67
N ASP A 234 -16.63 -4.00 -24.50
CA ASP A 234 -18.03 -4.43 -24.51
C ASP A 234 -18.57 -4.78 -23.11
N LYS A 235 -17.75 -4.60 -22.06
CA LYS A 235 -18.04 -5.05 -20.69
C LYS A 235 -18.54 -3.93 -19.79
N VAL A 236 -19.55 -4.25 -19.00
CA VAL A 236 -19.97 -3.48 -17.84
C VAL A 236 -19.10 -3.90 -16.65
N VAL A 237 -18.30 -2.97 -16.13
CA VAL A 237 -17.31 -3.23 -15.09
C VAL A 237 -17.75 -2.58 -13.79
N GLY A 238 -17.74 -3.34 -12.70
CA GLY A 238 -17.85 -2.82 -11.34
C GLY A 238 -16.49 -2.81 -10.66
N ILE A 239 -16.17 -1.75 -9.91
CA ILE A 239 -15.01 -1.71 -9.01
C ILE A 239 -15.46 -1.35 -7.59
N ILE A 240 -15.11 -2.17 -6.61
CA ILE A 240 -15.44 -1.94 -5.20
C ILE A 240 -14.23 -1.36 -4.48
N GLY A 241 -14.38 -0.15 -3.95
CA GLY A 241 -13.35 0.57 -3.21
C GLY A 241 -12.82 1.79 -3.96
N THR A 242 -12.43 2.81 -3.21
CA THR A 242 -12.02 4.13 -3.71
C THR A 242 -10.72 4.60 -3.05
N GLY A 243 -9.91 3.68 -2.54
CA GLY A 243 -8.57 3.98 -2.01
C GLY A 243 -7.55 4.26 -3.11
N ALA A 244 -6.28 4.45 -2.73
CA ALA A 244 -5.18 4.81 -3.64
C ALA A 244 -5.09 3.92 -4.90
N THR A 245 -5.32 2.61 -4.77
CA THR A 245 -5.36 1.69 -5.91
C THR A 245 -6.46 2.04 -6.92
N ALA A 246 -7.69 2.24 -6.45
CA ALA A 246 -8.80 2.61 -7.33
C ALA A 246 -8.57 3.99 -7.96
N VAL A 247 -8.02 4.94 -7.20
CA VAL A 247 -7.68 6.27 -7.70
C VAL A 247 -6.76 6.20 -8.92
N GLN A 248 -5.82 5.24 -8.94
CA GLN A 248 -4.89 5.05 -10.06
C GLN A 248 -5.48 4.25 -11.23
N CYS A 249 -6.30 3.22 -10.98
CA CYS A 249 -6.81 2.36 -12.06
C CYS A 249 -8.15 2.80 -12.68
N VAL A 250 -8.98 3.57 -11.95
CA VAL A 250 -10.27 4.07 -12.45
C VAL A 250 -10.13 4.88 -13.76
N PRO A 251 -9.13 5.76 -13.94
CA PRO A 251 -8.95 6.45 -15.23
C PRO A 251 -8.78 5.50 -16.42
N HIS A 252 -8.01 4.42 -16.24
CA HIS A 252 -7.80 3.42 -17.29
C HIS A 252 -9.06 2.57 -17.53
N LEU A 253 -9.79 2.21 -16.47
CA LEU A 253 -11.06 1.48 -16.58
C LEU A 253 -12.13 2.35 -17.27
N GLY A 254 -12.29 3.60 -16.87
CA GLY A 254 -13.27 4.53 -17.46
C GLY A 254 -12.96 4.85 -18.92
N ALA A 255 -11.68 4.77 -19.32
CA ALA A 255 -11.26 4.91 -20.71
C ALA A 255 -11.62 3.71 -21.59
N ALA A 256 -11.67 2.50 -21.03
CA ALA A 256 -11.77 1.26 -21.79
C ALA A 256 -13.14 0.56 -21.70
N ALA A 257 -13.80 0.59 -20.54
CA ALA A 257 -15.03 -0.16 -20.30
C ALA A 257 -16.24 0.41 -21.04
N LYS A 258 -17.20 -0.45 -21.41
CA LYS A 258 -18.51 -0.01 -21.96
C LYS A 258 -19.26 0.85 -20.95
N GLU A 259 -19.24 0.45 -19.69
CA GLU A 259 -19.79 1.16 -18.53
C GLU A 259 -18.93 0.82 -17.31
N LEU A 260 -18.68 1.79 -16.43
CA LEU A 260 -17.93 1.62 -15.20
C LEU A 260 -18.74 2.11 -14.00
N TYR A 261 -19.05 1.19 -13.08
CA TYR A 261 -19.61 1.50 -11.77
C TYR A 261 -18.52 1.51 -10.70
N VAL A 262 -18.31 2.65 -10.05
CA VAL A 262 -17.38 2.81 -8.94
C VAL A 262 -18.15 2.77 -7.62
N PHE A 263 -18.15 1.63 -6.93
CA PHE A 263 -18.86 1.44 -5.67
C PHE A 263 -18.06 2.06 -4.52
N GLN A 264 -18.56 3.18 -4.01
CA GLN A 264 -17.89 4.01 -3.03
C GLN A 264 -18.57 3.90 -1.67
N ARG A 265 -17.80 3.49 -0.66
CA ARG A 265 -18.21 3.63 0.75
C ARG A 265 -17.79 4.96 1.35
N THR A 266 -16.60 5.43 1.00
CA THR A 266 -16.07 6.68 1.54
C THR A 266 -15.10 7.24 0.51
N PRO A 267 -15.30 8.46 0.01
CA PRO A 267 -14.38 9.08 -0.94
C PRO A 267 -12.97 9.21 -0.34
N SER A 268 -11.98 9.32 -1.21
CA SER A 268 -10.59 9.62 -0.83
C SER A 268 -10.34 11.12 -0.99
N SER A 269 -9.33 11.65 -0.29
CA SER A 269 -8.82 13.00 -0.55
C SER A 269 -7.94 12.94 -1.78
N ILE A 270 -8.32 13.68 -2.83
CA ILE A 270 -7.65 13.68 -4.13
C ILE A 270 -7.02 15.05 -4.35
N ASP A 271 -5.73 15.14 -4.10
CA ASP A 271 -4.94 16.34 -4.34
C ASP A 271 -4.17 16.25 -5.67
N VAL A 272 -3.49 17.33 -6.04
CA VAL A 272 -2.66 17.43 -7.26
C VAL A 272 -1.50 16.46 -7.18
N ARG A 273 -1.24 15.75 -8.28
CA ARG A 273 -0.04 14.91 -8.38
C ARG A 273 1.14 15.65 -8.99
N ASP A 274 0.92 16.43 -10.05
CA ASP A 274 1.98 17.18 -10.74
C ASP A 274 3.17 16.27 -11.12
N ASP A 275 2.86 15.10 -11.68
CA ASP A 275 3.89 14.18 -12.15
C ASP A 275 4.62 14.76 -13.36
N ARG A 276 5.94 14.60 -13.37
CA ARG A 276 6.81 15.19 -14.39
C ARG A 276 8.02 14.30 -14.69
N PRO A 277 8.56 14.34 -15.92
CA PRO A 277 9.85 13.72 -16.21
C PRO A 277 10.94 14.28 -15.30
N THR A 278 11.94 13.46 -15.03
CA THR A 278 13.16 13.89 -14.35
C THR A 278 13.91 14.88 -15.22
N ASP A 279 14.34 15.98 -14.61
CA ASP A 279 15.08 17.04 -15.28
C ASP A 279 16.54 16.60 -15.54
N PRO A 280 16.98 16.48 -16.81
CA PRO A 280 18.35 16.08 -17.14
C PRO A 280 19.42 17.06 -16.63
N GLU A 281 19.10 18.35 -16.49
CA GLU A 281 20.06 19.34 -15.96
C GLU A 281 20.28 19.16 -14.47
N TRP A 282 19.21 18.82 -13.73
CA TRP A 282 19.30 18.44 -12.32
C TRP A 282 20.08 17.13 -12.13
N GLU A 283 19.76 16.10 -12.94
CA GLU A 283 20.44 14.80 -12.90
C GLU A 283 21.95 14.96 -13.09
N ALA A 284 22.37 15.77 -14.07
CA ALA A 284 23.79 16.02 -14.37
C ALA A 284 24.56 16.72 -13.23
N GLN A 285 23.86 17.33 -12.27
CA GLN A 285 24.44 18.07 -11.15
C GLN A 285 24.51 17.24 -9.85
N LEU A 286 23.93 16.04 -9.83
CA LEU A 286 23.89 15.18 -8.65
C LEU A 286 25.31 14.87 -8.14
N GLN A 287 25.49 14.97 -6.82
CA GLN A 287 26.75 14.68 -6.13
C GLN A 287 26.57 13.48 -5.21
N PRO A 288 27.64 12.73 -4.88
CA PRO A 288 27.55 11.62 -3.93
C PRO A 288 26.87 12.02 -2.62
N GLY A 289 25.96 11.18 -2.13
CA GLY A 289 25.11 11.41 -0.97
C GLY A 289 23.82 12.20 -1.25
N TRP A 290 23.52 12.50 -2.53
CA TRP A 290 22.32 13.26 -2.91
C TRP A 290 21.03 12.58 -2.44
N GLN A 291 20.96 11.25 -2.54
CA GLN A 291 19.74 10.51 -2.23
C GLN A 291 19.49 10.58 -0.74
N LYS A 292 20.52 10.34 0.08
CA LYS A 292 20.41 10.43 1.53
C LYS A 292 20.00 11.84 1.97
N ARG A 293 20.63 12.88 1.43
CA ARG A 293 20.26 14.27 1.73
C ARG A 293 18.79 14.54 1.43
N ARG A 294 18.30 14.07 0.29
CA ARG A 294 16.91 14.28 -0.15
C ARG A 294 15.92 13.49 0.71
N MET A 295 16.23 12.24 1.07
CA MET A 295 15.44 11.44 2.00
C MET A 295 15.38 12.06 3.39
N ASP A 296 16.51 12.52 3.94
CA ASP A 296 16.56 13.17 5.25
C ASP A 296 15.73 14.46 5.25
N ASN A 297 15.88 15.30 4.23
CA ASN A 297 15.10 16.53 4.05
C ASN A 297 13.59 16.25 4.00
N PHE A 298 13.16 15.29 3.16
CA PHE A 298 11.75 14.90 3.07
C PHE A 298 11.22 14.38 4.41
N ASN A 299 11.95 13.46 5.05
CA ASN A 299 11.55 12.87 6.33
C ASN A 299 11.47 13.93 7.45
N ASN A 300 12.39 14.89 7.47
CA ASN A 300 12.36 16.01 8.41
C ASN A 300 11.08 16.82 8.23
N LEU A 301 10.80 17.28 7.01
CA LEU A 301 9.63 18.10 6.69
C LEU A 301 8.32 17.41 7.06
N VAL A 302 8.12 16.16 6.64
CA VAL A 302 6.88 15.41 6.93
C VAL A 302 6.76 14.98 8.39
N SER A 303 7.85 15.06 9.17
CA SER A 303 7.86 14.82 10.62
C SER A 303 7.76 16.10 11.45
N GLY A 304 7.55 17.26 10.81
CA GLY A 304 7.45 18.54 11.51
C GLY A 304 8.80 19.19 11.85
N ILE A 305 9.91 18.63 11.38
CA ILE A 305 11.25 19.18 11.56
C ILE A 305 11.51 20.17 10.42
N PRO A 306 11.75 21.46 10.71
CA PRO A 306 11.90 22.43 9.65
C PRO A 306 13.23 22.31 8.91
N GLU A 307 13.16 22.51 7.59
CA GLU A 307 14.31 22.59 6.69
C GLU A 307 14.40 23.98 6.07
N SER A 308 15.59 24.39 5.64
CA SER A 308 15.80 25.67 4.94
C SER A 308 15.29 25.66 3.49
N GLU A 309 15.15 24.47 2.92
CA GLU A 309 14.75 24.21 1.55
C GLU A 309 13.83 23.00 1.55
N ASP A 310 12.75 23.04 0.75
CA ASP A 310 11.93 21.86 0.45
C ASP A 310 12.39 21.28 -0.89
N LEU A 311 13.15 20.18 -0.81
CA LEU A 311 13.72 19.57 -2.00
C LEU A 311 12.66 18.87 -2.86
N VAL A 312 11.59 18.34 -2.26
CA VAL A 312 10.56 17.51 -2.93
C VAL A 312 9.42 18.36 -3.46
N HIS A 313 8.99 19.36 -2.67
CA HIS A 313 8.01 20.38 -3.04
C HIS A 313 6.77 19.78 -3.70
N ASP A 314 6.00 19.01 -2.92
CA ASP A 314 4.81 18.32 -3.38
C ASP A 314 3.68 18.30 -2.33
N GLY A 315 2.60 17.59 -2.64
CA GLY A 315 1.44 17.52 -1.76
C GLY A 315 1.72 16.90 -0.39
N TRP A 316 2.78 16.11 -0.20
CA TRP A 316 3.15 15.59 1.12
C TRP A 316 3.78 16.66 2.00
N THR A 317 4.70 17.45 1.44
CA THR A 317 5.40 18.50 2.20
C THR A 317 4.51 19.72 2.41
N ASP A 318 3.56 20.00 1.50
CA ASP A 318 2.57 21.07 1.64
C ASP A 318 1.64 20.87 2.86
N ILE A 319 1.20 19.63 3.13
CA ILE A 319 0.26 19.35 4.24
C ILE A 319 0.87 19.71 5.60
N ILE A 320 2.11 19.27 5.87
CA ILE A 320 2.79 19.55 7.14
C ILE A 320 3.46 20.94 7.11
N GLY A 321 3.94 21.39 5.95
CA GLY A 321 4.54 22.71 5.76
C GLY A 321 3.58 23.84 6.09
N ASN A 322 2.33 23.80 5.59
CA ASN A 322 1.32 24.80 5.90
C ASN A 322 1.02 24.88 7.40
N LEU A 323 0.96 23.74 8.08
CA LEU A 323 0.82 23.68 9.53
C LEU A 323 2.00 24.37 10.25
N LEU A 324 3.24 24.02 9.89
CA LEU A 324 4.44 24.61 10.49
C LEU A 324 4.54 26.12 10.23
N ILE A 325 4.15 26.58 9.05
CA ILE A 325 4.13 28.00 8.68
C ILE A 325 3.17 28.76 9.59
N ARG A 326 1.93 28.27 9.80
CA ARG A 326 0.95 28.91 10.67
C ARG A 326 1.44 29.03 12.12
N LEU A 327 2.02 27.96 12.65
CA LEU A 327 2.64 27.94 13.97
C LEU A 327 3.80 28.96 14.09
N ARG A 328 4.64 29.08 13.06
CA ARG A 328 5.77 30.03 13.03
C ARG A 328 5.34 31.49 12.87
N GLN A 329 4.25 31.74 12.16
CA GLN A 329 3.71 33.08 11.94
C GLN A 329 2.96 33.64 13.18
N GLY A 330 2.90 32.88 14.28
CA GLY A 330 2.24 33.30 15.51
C GLY A 330 0.72 33.28 15.39
N GLU A 331 0.17 32.57 14.41
CA GLU A 331 -1.27 32.33 14.33
C GLU A 331 -1.67 31.44 15.50
N GLY A 332 -2.35 32.03 16.48
CA GLY A 332 -2.65 31.39 17.76
C GLY A 332 -1.51 31.55 18.76
N GLY A 333 -1.20 32.79 19.20
CA GLY A 333 -0.17 33.13 20.20
C GLY A 333 -0.25 32.40 21.56
N ASP A 334 -1.14 31.41 21.68
CA ASP A 334 -1.18 30.38 22.68
C ASP A 334 -0.36 29.15 22.23
N MET A 335 0.86 29.03 22.77
CA MET A 335 1.76 27.88 22.54
C MET A 335 1.46 26.69 23.48
N SER A 336 0.31 26.69 24.18
CA SER A 336 -0.16 25.53 24.92
C SER A 336 -0.42 24.34 23.98
N PRO A 337 -0.43 23.10 24.50
CA PRO A 337 -0.87 21.94 23.73
C PRO A 337 -2.28 22.12 23.12
N GLU A 338 -3.21 22.79 23.81
CA GLU A 338 -4.54 23.08 23.29
C GLU A 338 -4.50 24.09 22.13
N GLY A 339 -3.74 25.17 22.27
CA GLY A 339 -3.56 26.19 21.23
C GLY A 339 -2.95 25.61 19.96
N ILE A 340 -1.87 24.83 20.10
CA ILE A 340 -1.24 24.09 19.00
C ILE A 340 -2.24 23.13 18.34
N GLY A 341 -3.01 22.39 19.14
CA GLY A 341 -4.05 21.48 18.64
C GLY A 341 -5.14 22.20 17.83
N ARG A 342 -5.51 23.43 18.23
CA ARG A 342 -6.47 24.26 17.49
C ARG A 342 -5.90 24.74 16.16
N VAL A 343 -4.65 25.18 16.13
CA VAL A 343 -3.97 25.59 14.89
C VAL A 343 -3.86 24.41 13.92
N MET A 344 -3.50 23.22 14.44
CA MET A 344 -3.48 21.98 13.67
C MET A 344 -4.82 21.67 13.02
N GLU A 345 -5.91 21.78 13.77
CA GLU A 345 -7.25 21.53 13.24
C GLU A 345 -7.67 22.55 12.16
N LEU A 346 -7.37 23.84 12.37
CA LEU A 346 -7.69 24.87 11.39
C LEU A 346 -6.88 24.72 10.09
N ALA A 347 -5.61 24.28 10.19
CA ALA A 347 -4.80 23.95 9.02
C ALA A 347 -5.35 22.74 8.26
N ASP A 348 -5.79 21.70 8.98
CA ASP A 348 -6.44 20.52 8.39
C ASP A 348 -7.74 20.89 7.67
N PHE A 349 -8.60 21.70 8.29
CA PHE A 349 -9.85 22.15 7.67
C PHE A 349 -9.61 22.96 6.40
N ASP A 350 -8.66 23.89 6.43
CA ASP A 350 -8.35 24.69 5.24
C ASP A 350 -7.82 23.83 4.08
N LYS A 351 -6.91 22.89 4.37
CA LYS A 351 -6.44 21.95 3.35
C LYS A 351 -7.56 21.09 2.79
N MET A 352 -8.46 20.63 3.64
CA MET A 352 -9.60 19.81 3.23
C MET A 352 -10.66 20.59 2.44
N GLU A 353 -10.86 21.88 2.72
CA GLU A 353 -11.69 22.77 1.90
C GLU A 353 -11.07 22.97 0.51
N GLN A 354 -9.75 23.13 0.40
CA GLN A 354 -9.07 23.18 -0.90
C GLN A 354 -9.29 21.91 -1.72
N ILE A 355 -9.21 20.73 -1.07
CA ILE A 355 -9.49 19.44 -1.72
C ILE A 355 -10.95 19.37 -2.19
N ARG A 356 -11.91 19.79 -1.38
CA ARG A 356 -13.33 19.81 -1.77
C ARG A 356 -13.61 20.81 -2.90
N ALA A 357 -13.00 21.99 -2.86
CA ALA A 357 -13.10 22.99 -3.91
C ALA A 357 -12.52 22.47 -5.24
N ARG A 358 -11.43 21.70 -5.21
CA ARG A 358 -10.88 21.04 -6.41
C ARG A 358 -11.89 20.06 -7.02
N VAL A 359 -12.65 19.32 -6.21
CA VAL A 359 -13.73 18.45 -6.71
C VAL A 359 -14.79 19.27 -7.44
N ASP A 360 -15.28 20.36 -6.83
CA ASP A 360 -16.28 21.25 -7.43
C ASP A 360 -15.80 21.92 -8.72
N GLN A 361 -14.50 22.19 -8.84
CA GLN A 361 -13.91 22.79 -10.04
C GLN A 361 -13.81 21.82 -11.22
N ILE A 362 -13.61 20.52 -10.94
CA ILE A 362 -13.29 19.52 -11.96
C ILE A 362 -14.52 18.71 -12.38
N VAL A 363 -15.36 18.31 -11.42
CA VAL A 363 -16.49 17.39 -11.66
C VAL A 363 -17.73 18.21 -12.03
N GLN A 364 -18.24 18.00 -13.24
CA GLN A 364 -19.29 18.84 -13.83
C GLN A 364 -20.69 18.56 -13.27
N ASP A 365 -20.98 17.30 -12.95
CA ASP A 365 -22.24 16.91 -12.32
C ASP A 365 -22.19 17.23 -10.81
N PRO A 366 -23.02 18.15 -10.29
CA PRO A 366 -23.00 18.53 -8.88
C PRO A 366 -23.35 17.38 -7.93
N VAL A 367 -24.13 16.40 -8.38
CA VAL A 367 -24.47 15.22 -7.56
C VAL A 367 -23.26 14.30 -7.43
N MET A 368 -22.55 14.05 -8.53
CA MET A 368 -21.30 13.28 -8.48
C MET A 368 -20.20 14.03 -7.72
N ALA A 369 -20.10 15.34 -7.90
CA ALA A 369 -19.14 16.19 -7.18
C ALA A 369 -19.35 16.08 -5.66
N GLU A 370 -20.59 16.18 -5.18
CA GLU A 370 -20.88 16.04 -3.75
C GLU A 370 -20.55 14.63 -3.23
N ALA A 371 -20.87 13.59 -4.01
CA ALA A 371 -20.51 12.21 -3.65
C ALA A 371 -18.99 12.00 -3.53
N LEU A 372 -18.18 12.72 -4.30
CA LEU A 372 -16.72 12.59 -4.30
C LEU A 372 -16.01 13.41 -3.20
N LYS A 373 -16.73 14.27 -2.46
CA LYS A 373 -16.12 15.12 -1.43
C LYS A 373 -15.80 14.34 -0.15
N PRO A 374 -14.53 14.34 0.30
CA PRO A 374 -14.15 13.75 1.57
C PRO A 374 -14.50 14.66 2.76
N TRP A 375 -15.19 14.09 3.74
CA TRP A 375 -15.59 14.75 4.99
C TRP A 375 -15.00 14.00 6.19
N TYR A 376 -13.69 14.16 6.37
CA TYR A 376 -12.89 13.64 7.48
C TYR A 376 -11.56 14.43 7.56
N ARG A 377 -10.79 14.27 8.63
CA ARG A 377 -9.46 14.92 8.74
C ARG A 377 -8.44 14.30 7.80
N GLN A 378 -7.58 15.07 7.17
CA GLN A 378 -6.73 14.66 6.05
C GLN A 378 -5.96 13.35 6.31
N PHE A 379 -5.41 13.17 7.52
CA PHE A 379 -4.65 11.99 7.91
C PHE A 379 -5.47 10.83 8.52
N CYS A 380 -6.81 10.92 8.54
CA CYS A 380 -7.66 9.75 8.84
C CYS A 380 -7.53 8.64 7.80
N LYS A 381 -7.03 8.97 6.61
CA LYS A 381 -6.67 8.04 5.54
C LYS A 381 -5.34 8.47 4.93
N ARG A 382 -4.70 7.59 4.16
CA ARG A 382 -3.55 7.97 3.33
C ARG A 382 -4.05 8.95 2.25
N PRO A 383 -3.52 10.19 2.19
CA PRO A 383 -3.85 11.13 1.11
C PRO A 383 -3.58 10.50 -0.26
N CYS A 384 -4.41 10.82 -1.25
CA CYS A 384 -4.22 10.39 -2.62
C CYS A 384 -3.92 11.60 -3.51
N PHE A 385 -3.05 11.40 -4.50
CA PHE A 385 -2.65 12.43 -5.46
C PHE A 385 -2.92 11.89 -6.86
N HIS A 386 -3.77 12.56 -7.64
CA HIS A 386 -4.08 12.13 -9.00
C HIS A 386 -4.72 13.24 -9.82
N ASP A 387 -4.23 13.42 -11.05
CA ASP A 387 -4.74 14.47 -11.93
C ASP A 387 -5.89 13.98 -12.82
N ASP A 388 -5.92 12.70 -13.20
CA ASP A 388 -7.00 12.14 -14.06
C ASP A 388 -8.17 11.46 -13.33
N TYR A 389 -8.11 11.21 -12.02
CA TYR A 389 -9.19 10.51 -11.31
C TYR A 389 -10.50 11.31 -11.29
N LEU A 390 -10.47 12.57 -10.85
CA LEU A 390 -11.66 13.43 -10.83
C LEU A 390 -12.21 13.70 -12.25
N PRO A 391 -11.38 14.02 -13.27
CA PRO A 391 -11.86 14.15 -14.65
C PRO A 391 -12.54 12.89 -15.21
N THR A 392 -12.20 11.71 -14.71
CA THR A 392 -12.79 10.44 -15.18
C THR A 392 -14.31 10.38 -14.95
N PHE A 393 -14.82 11.05 -13.92
CA PHE A 393 -16.27 11.10 -13.62
C PHE A 393 -17.05 12.03 -14.53
N ASN A 394 -16.40 12.79 -15.42
CA ASN A 394 -17.07 13.55 -16.47
C ASN A 394 -17.33 12.70 -17.74
N ARG A 395 -16.87 11.45 -17.77
CA ARG A 395 -17.12 10.54 -18.89
C ARG A 395 -18.55 10.00 -18.80
N PRO A 396 -19.28 9.90 -19.93
CA PRO A 396 -20.69 9.49 -19.90
C PRO A 396 -20.92 8.03 -19.50
N ASN A 397 -19.87 7.20 -19.52
CA ASN A 397 -19.88 5.77 -19.18
C ASN A 397 -19.35 5.48 -17.77
N VAL A 398 -19.16 6.50 -16.92
CA VAL A 398 -18.61 6.34 -15.58
C VAL A 398 -19.60 6.87 -14.56
N THR A 399 -19.96 6.01 -13.61
CA THR A 399 -20.90 6.36 -12.54
C THR A 399 -20.28 6.05 -11.18
N VAL A 400 -20.21 7.05 -10.30
CA VAL A 400 -19.94 6.81 -8.87
C VAL A 400 -21.23 6.34 -8.20
N VAL A 401 -21.17 5.16 -7.57
CA VAL A 401 -22.26 4.60 -6.77
C VAL A 401 -21.92 4.84 -5.30
N ASP A 402 -22.35 5.99 -4.76
CA ASP A 402 -22.21 6.29 -3.33
C ASP A 402 -23.16 5.43 -2.50
N THR A 403 -22.60 4.75 -1.50
CA THR A 403 -23.33 3.82 -0.62
C THR A 403 -23.72 4.45 0.72
N ASP A 404 -23.57 5.78 0.84
CA ASP A 404 -23.88 6.56 2.04
C ASP A 404 -23.16 6.03 3.28
N GLY A 405 -21.87 5.69 3.13
CA GLY A 405 -21.05 5.13 4.23
C GLY A 405 -21.30 3.65 4.56
N ARG A 406 -22.34 3.01 4.01
CA ARG A 406 -22.73 1.64 4.37
C ARG A 406 -21.93 0.56 3.65
N GLY A 407 -21.46 0.86 2.45
CA GLY A 407 -20.86 -0.13 1.55
C GLY A 407 -21.91 -0.84 0.69
N VAL A 408 -21.44 -1.73 -0.19
CA VAL A 408 -22.30 -2.59 -1.02
C VAL A 408 -23.20 -3.44 -0.13
N GLU A 409 -24.48 -3.54 -0.49
CA GLU A 409 -25.51 -4.22 0.27
C GLU A 409 -25.39 -5.75 0.14
N ARG A 410 -25.29 -6.23 -1.10
CA ARG A 410 -25.16 -7.64 -1.45
C ARG A 410 -24.64 -7.81 -2.87
N ILE A 411 -24.15 -9.00 -3.17
CA ILE A 411 -23.82 -9.46 -4.52
C ILE A 411 -24.75 -10.62 -4.87
N THR A 412 -25.12 -10.70 -6.13
CA THR A 412 -25.89 -11.81 -6.72
C THR A 412 -25.09 -12.43 -7.85
N GLU A 413 -25.63 -13.43 -8.53
CA GLU A 413 -24.93 -14.14 -9.61
C GLU A 413 -24.39 -13.20 -10.70
N HIS A 414 -25.08 -12.08 -11.00
CA HIS A 414 -24.71 -11.19 -12.11
C HIS A 414 -24.75 -9.69 -11.77
N SER A 415 -25.02 -9.32 -10.51
CA SER A 415 -25.24 -7.92 -10.13
C SER A 415 -24.70 -7.59 -8.75
N VAL A 416 -24.29 -6.33 -8.60
CA VAL A 416 -23.97 -5.70 -7.32
C VAL A 416 -25.18 -4.85 -6.89
N TRP A 417 -25.56 -4.93 -5.62
CA TRP A 417 -26.67 -4.14 -5.09
C TRP A 417 -26.18 -3.05 -4.14
N ALA A 418 -26.66 -1.83 -4.33
CA ALA A 418 -26.39 -0.70 -3.45
C ALA A 418 -27.63 0.18 -3.33
N ASN A 419 -27.97 0.58 -2.10
CA ASN A 419 -29.14 1.43 -1.81
C ASN A 419 -30.46 0.87 -2.39
N GLY A 420 -30.64 -0.46 -2.41
CA GLY A 420 -31.80 -1.10 -3.03
C GLY A 420 -31.85 -1.04 -4.56
N VAL A 421 -30.79 -0.58 -5.23
CA VAL A 421 -30.65 -0.54 -6.69
C VAL A 421 -29.74 -1.68 -7.15
N GLU A 422 -30.14 -2.35 -8.22
CA GLU A 422 -29.37 -3.40 -8.88
C GLU A 422 -28.46 -2.81 -9.97
N TYR A 423 -27.19 -3.22 -9.95
CA TYR A 423 -26.19 -2.86 -10.95
C TYR A 423 -25.64 -4.14 -11.59
N PRO A 424 -26.15 -4.55 -12.76
CA PRO A 424 -25.61 -5.68 -13.51
C PRO A 424 -24.16 -5.40 -13.92
N VAL A 425 -23.27 -6.38 -13.73
CA VAL A 425 -21.85 -6.26 -14.10
C VAL A 425 -21.34 -7.56 -14.73
N ASP A 426 -20.57 -7.44 -15.81
CA ASP A 426 -19.89 -8.56 -16.46
C ASP A 426 -18.59 -8.92 -15.71
N CYS A 427 -17.93 -7.89 -15.16
CA CYS A 427 -16.67 -8.01 -14.44
C CYS A 427 -16.72 -7.24 -13.12
N LEU A 428 -16.28 -7.88 -12.03
CA LEU A 428 -16.18 -7.25 -10.71
C LEU A 428 -14.73 -7.21 -10.22
N ILE A 429 -14.21 -6.01 -10.02
CA ILE A 429 -12.85 -5.74 -9.58
C ILE A 429 -12.85 -5.34 -8.10
N TYR A 430 -12.11 -6.06 -7.28
CA TYR A 430 -11.94 -5.73 -5.86
C TYR A 430 -10.71 -4.84 -5.67
N ALA A 431 -10.94 -3.56 -5.34
CA ALA A 431 -9.94 -2.60 -4.89
C ALA A 431 -10.08 -2.36 -3.37
N THR A 432 -10.28 -3.45 -2.63
CA THR A 432 -10.67 -3.45 -1.21
C THR A 432 -9.48 -3.47 -0.24
N GLY A 433 -8.27 -3.43 -0.78
CA GLY A 433 -7.03 -3.25 -0.04
C GLY A 433 -6.55 -4.54 0.62
N PHE A 434 -5.86 -4.38 1.74
CA PHE A 434 -5.13 -5.46 2.40
C PHE A 434 -5.52 -5.59 3.87
N GLU A 435 -5.22 -6.74 4.47
CA GLU A 435 -5.37 -6.94 5.91
C GLU A 435 -4.48 -5.98 6.71
N VAL A 436 -5.09 -5.28 7.66
CA VAL A 436 -4.43 -4.35 8.59
C VAL A 436 -5.07 -4.51 9.97
N GLY A 437 -4.25 -4.47 11.03
CA GLY A 437 -4.74 -4.62 12.41
C GLY A 437 -5.15 -6.05 12.79
N THR A 438 -4.77 -7.05 12.00
CA THR A 438 -4.84 -8.47 12.37
C THR A 438 -3.54 -8.91 13.06
N ASP A 439 -3.59 -10.07 13.74
CA ASP A 439 -2.44 -10.66 14.41
C ASP A 439 -1.24 -10.79 13.46
N TYR A 440 -0.03 -10.68 14.02
CA TYR A 440 1.18 -10.67 13.21
C TYR A 440 1.39 -11.99 12.46
N ALA A 441 1.18 -13.14 13.10
CA ALA A 441 1.27 -14.45 12.44
C ALA A 441 0.24 -14.58 11.30
N ARG A 442 -0.98 -14.07 11.49
CA ARG A 442 -1.99 -14.00 10.43
C ARG A 442 -1.53 -13.12 9.26
N ARG A 443 -0.80 -12.03 9.51
CA ARG A 443 -0.24 -11.23 8.41
C ARG A 443 0.91 -11.95 7.74
N ALA A 444 1.92 -12.39 8.50
CA ALA A 444 3.09 -13.10 7.99
C ALA A 444 2.73 -14.36 7.18
N GLY A 445 1.69 -15.08 7.62
CA GLY A 445 1.15 -16.27 6.97
C GLY A 445 1.59 -17.60 7.53
N TYR A 446 2.34 -17.55 8.62
CA TYR A 446 2.88 -18.67 9.34
C TYR A 446 3.06 -18.27 10.80
N GLU A 447 3.12 -19.26 11.67
CA GLU A 447 3.47 -19.06 13.08
C GLU A 447 4.99 -19.08 13.26
N VAL A 448 5.46 -18.38 14.29
CA VAL A 448 6.87 -18.38 14.69
C VAL A 448 6.97 -18.99 16.09
N HIS A 449 7.67 -20.10 16.20
CA HIS A 449 7.90 -20.80 17.46
C HIS A 449 9.32 -20.51 17.97
N GLY A 450 9.40 -19.81 19.11
CA GLY A 450 10.66 -19.49 19.77
C GLY A 450 11.13 -20.60 20.71
N ARG A 451 11.92 -20.21 21.72
CA ARG A 451 12.38 -21.13 22.79
C ARG A 451 11.21 -21.81 23.49
N ASP A 452 11.44 -23.06 23.88
CA ASP A 452 10.47 -23.90 24.61
C ASP A 452 9.12 -24.06 23.88
N GLY A 453 9.08 -23.82 22.56
CA GLY A 453 7.89 -23.93 21.72
C GLY A 453 6.90 -22.76 21.80
N VAL A 454 7.23 -21.69 22.55
CA VAL A 454 6.36 -20.51 22.71
C VAL A 454 6.17 -19.80 21.38
N THR A 455 4.91 -19.56 21.01
CA THR A 455 4.59 -18.86 19.76
C THR A 455 4.72 -17.34 19.90
N LEU A 456 4.98 -16.66 18.78
CA LEU A 456 4.99 -15.20 18.75
C LEU A 456 3.58 -14.63 19.02
N THR A 457 2.55 -15.31 18.54
CA THR A 457 1.15 -14.97 18.84
C THR A 457 0.86 -15.01 20.34
N GLU A 458 1.20 -16.09 21.05
CA GLU A 458 1.06 -16.16 22.51
C GLU A 458 1.88 -15.07 23.21
N LYS A 459 3.12 -14.83 22.74
CA LYS A 459 3.99 -13.82 23.32
C LYS A 459 3.42 -12.40 23.21
N TRP A 460 2.67 -12.11 22.16
CA TRP A 460 2.12 -10.78 21.86
C TRP A 460 0.63 -10.64 22.16
N ALA A 461 -0.01 -11.65 22.76
CA ALA A 461 -1.45 -11.67 23.05
C ALA A 461 -1.92 -10.47 23.89
N ASP A 462 -1.12 -10.05 24.87
CA ASP A 462 -1.41 -8.91 25.76
C ASP A 462 -0.74 -7.60 25.29
N GLY A 463 -0.21 -7.58 24.07
CA GLY A 463 0.49 -6.45 23.48
C GLY A 463 1.88 -6.80 22.97
N VAL A 464 2.28 -6.11 21.90
CA VAL A 464 3.57 -6.35 21.26
C VAL A 464 4.72 -5.93 22.18
N SER A 465 5.72 -6.79 22.31
CA SER A 465 6.90 -6.56 23.13
C SER A 465 8.17 -6.80 22.31
N THR A 466 8.85 -5.71 21.99
CA THR A 466 10.08 -5.71 21.20
C THR A 466 11.16 -4.84 21.83
N PHE A 467 12.40 -5.06 21.38
CA PHE A 467 13.50 -4.11 21.55
C PHE A 467 13.74 -3.37 20.23
N HIS A 468 13.52 -2.06 20.23
CA HIS A 468 13.60 -1.15 19.07
C HIS A 468 12.74 -1.56 17.85
N GLY A 469 11.70 -2.38 18.04
CA GLY A 469 10.85 -2.88 16.94
C GLY A 469 11.40 -4.08 16.17
N PHE A 470 12.65 -4.50 16.41
CA PHE A 470 13.33 -5.55 15.63
C PHE A 470 13.38 -6.92 16.29
N HIS A 471 13.40 -6.97 17.62
CA HIS A 471 13.66 -8.21 18.35
C HIS A 471 12.56 -8.49 19.36
N SER A 472 12.15 -9.75 19.50
CA SER A 472 11.31 -10.18 20.62
C SER A 472 12.04 -11.19 21.50
N ARG A 473 11.98 -11.00 22.82
CA ARG A 473 12.62 -11.89 23.79
C ARG A 473 11.99 -13.29 23.71
N GLY A 474 12.83 -14.31 23.59
CA GLY A 474 12.41 -15.71 23.40
C GLY A 474 12.59 -16.20 21.96
N PHE A 475 12.89 -15.29 21.02
CA PHE A 475 13.08 -15.58 19.60
C PHE A 475 14.52 -15.23 19.18
N PRO A 476 15.52 -16.04 19.60
CA PRO A 476 16.92 -15.72 19.37
C PRO A 476 17.23 -15.67 17.87
N ASN A 477 18.14 -14.80 17.44
CA ASN A 477 18.57 -14.67 16.05
C ASN A 477 17.46 -14.37 15.03
N CYS A 478 16.26 -13.99 15.50
CA CYS A 478 15.15 -13.56 14.67
C CYS A 478 15.08 -12.02 14.67
N PHE A 479 14.99 -11.45 13.48
CA PHE A 479 14.84 -10.02 13.23
C PHE A 479 13.53 -9.78 12.50
N ILE A 480 12.72 -8.86 13.01
CA ILE A 480 11.41 -8.53 12.46
C ILE A 480 11.49 -7.14 11.84
N VAL A 481 11.38 -7.05 10.52
CA VAL A 481 11.31 -5.77 9.80
C VAL A 481 9.83 -5.33 9.80
N SER A 482 9.47 -4.50 10.76
CA SER A 482 8.10 -4.01 10.92
C SER A 482 8.06 -2.57 11.44
N ILE A 483 6.85 -2.00 11.47
CA ILE A 483 6.58 -0.67 12.03
C ILE A 483 6.22 -0.70 13.53
N VAL A 484 6.08 -1.89 14.12
CA VAL A 484 5.54 -2.01 15.48
C VAL A 484 6.62 -1.64 16.49
N GLN A 485 6.32 -0.68 17.36
CA GLN A 485 7.29 -0.12 18.33
C GLN A 485 8.57 0.44 17.65
N SER A 486 8.46 0.92 16.41
CA SER A 486 9.51 1.61 15.66
C SER A 486 9.07 3.01 15.23
N GLY A 487 9.97 3.74 14.55
CA GLY A 487 9.60 4.95 13.82
C GLY A 487 8.83 4.64 12.53
N PHE A 488 7.99 5.57 12.09
CA PHE A 488 7.24 5.50 10.84
C PHE A 488 7.38 6.83 10.10
N SER A 489 7.61 6.76 8.78
CA SER A 489 7.53 7.90 7.86
C SER A 489 6.52 7.57 6.76
N VAL A 490 5.91 8.59 6.16
CA VAL A 490 5.02 8.42 4.99
C VAL A 490 5.77 7.83 3.79
N ASN A 491 7.10 8.05 3.74
CA ASN A 491 8.03 7.34 2.85
C ASN A 491 8.32 5.95 3.42
N PHE A 492 7.42 5.01 3.14
CA PHE A 492 7.53 3.62 3.57
C PHE A 492 7.60 2.70 2.33
N PRO A 493 8.80 2.19 1.97
CA PRO A 493 9.00 1.32 0.80
C PRO A 493 8.26 -0.01 0.84
#